data_AF-A0A924ZVL4-F1
#
_entry.id   AF-A0A924ZVL4-F1
#
_cell.length_a   1.000
_cell.length_b   1.000
_cell.length_c   1.000
_cell.angle_alpha   90.00
_cell.angle_beta   90.00
_cell.angle_gamma   90.00
#
_symmetry.space_group_name_H-M   'P 1'
#
loop_
_entity.id
_entity.type
_entity.pdbx_description
1 polymer ?
#
loop_
_entity_poly.entity_id
_entity_poly.type
_entity_poly.pdbx_seq_one_letter_code
_entity_poly.pdbx_strand_id
1 'polypeptide(L)'
;MESRELKRNKILNVNLNAKYKIPSELKDVIPGYIGRRDQDIQQLKIAIEACDFTSVGKIAHKLKGNGASYGFDHLTEIGQRLMNASETENKLAVIQLIQEFEEEVENIKINIL
;
A
#
# COMPACT_ATOMS: atom_id res chain seq x y z
N MET A 1 -28.74 -18.43 24.31
CA MET A 1 -27.61 -19.05 23.58
C MET A 1 -27.08 -18.12 22.48
N GLU A 2 -27.94 -17.32 21.84
CA GLU A 2 -27.60 -16.26 20.86
C GLU A 2 -26.69 -15.13 21.38
N SER A 3 -26.66 -14.88 22.69
CA SER A 3 -25.90 -13.77 23.30
C SER A 3 -24.38 -13.99 23.34
N ARG A 4 -23.90 -15.24 23.18
CA ARG A 4 -22.46 -15.55 23.07
C ARG A 4 -21.95 -15.44 21.64
N GLU A 5 -22.78 -15.79 20.66
CA GLU A 5 -22.46 -15.69 19.24
C GLU A 5 -22.42 -14.23 18.78
N LEU A 6 -23.35 -13.40 19.27
CA LEU A 6 -23.35 -11.95 19.02
C LEU A 6 -22.12 -11.24 19.65
N LYS A 7 -21.66 -11.68 20.83
CA LYS A 7 -20.42 -11.17 21.44
C LYS A 7 -19.17 -11.66 20.71
N ARG A 8 -19.17 -12.91 20.20
CA ARG A 8 -18.07 -13.48 19.41
C ARG A 8 -17.94 -12.78 18.05
N ASN A 9 -19.05 -12.45 17.40
CA ASN A 9 -19.06 -11.64 16.16
C ASN A 9 -18.70 -10.17 16.40
N LYS A 10 -18.94 -9.64 17.61
CA LYS A 10 -18.48 -8.29 18.00
C LYS A 10 -16.97 -8.22 18.30
N ILE A 11 -16.37 -9.33 18.73
CA ILE A 11 -14.92 -9.45 19.01
C ILE A 11 -14.14 -9.83 17.74
N LEU A 12 -14.74 -10.57 16.80
CA LEU A 12 -14.14 -10.88 15.49
C LEU A 12 -14.24 -9.71 14.49
N ASN A 13 -15.14 -8.75 14.71
CA ASN A 13 -15.02 -7.40 14.15
C ASN A 13 -13.96 -6.60 14.93
N VAL A 14 -12.73 -7.13 15.00
CA VAL A 14 -11.57 -6.28 15.27
C VAL A 14 -11.60 -5.24 14.18
N ASN A 15 -11.77 -4.00 14.60
CA ASN A 15 -11.93 -2.81 13.79
C ASN A 15 -10.72 -2.68 12.85
N LEU A 16 -10.73 -3.33 11.68
CA LEU A 16 -9.66 -3.22 10.67
C LEU A 16 -9.59 -1.79 10.09
N ASN A 17 -10.65 -1.00 10.28
CA ASN A 17 -10.66 0.46 10.16
C ASN A 17 -9.78 1.20 11.18
N ALA A 18 -9.19 0.55 12.19
CA ALA A 18 -8.26 1.19 13.12
C ALA A 18 -6.84 1.33 12.53
N LYS A 19 -6.47 0.51 11.55
CA LYS A 19 -5.16 0.59 10.88
C LYS A 19 -5.06 1.81 9.95
N TYR A 20 -6.17 2.15 9.30
CA TYR A 20 -6.20 3.18 8.25
C TYR A 20 -7.02 4.39 8.66
N LYS A 21 -6.41 5.58 8.64
CA LYS A 21 -7.07 6.84 8.99
C LYS A 21 -7.65 7.50 7.73
N ILE A 22 -8.64 6.84 7.15
CA ILE A 22 -9.24 7.24 5.87
C ILE A 22 -10.27 8.37 6.13
N PRO A 23 -10.09 9.57 5.53
CA PRO A 23 -11.10 10.62 5.55
C PRO A 23 -12.41 10.14 4.89
N SER A 24 -13.56 10.43 5.53
CA SER A 24 -14.87 9.97 5.07
C SER A 24 -15.21 10.36 3.63
N GLU A 25 -14.77 11.55 3.23
CA GLU A 25 -14.97 12.17 1.92
C GLU A 25 -14.17 11.48 0.81
N LEU A 26 -13.17 10.66 1.15
CA LEU A 26 -12.34 9.96 0.16
C LEU A 26 -12.84 8.55 -0.16
N LYS A 27 -13.83 8.02 0.57
CA LYS A 27 -14.30 6.63 0.42
C LYS A 27 -14.59 6.23 -1.03
N ASP A 28 -15.29 7.08 -1.76
CA ASP A 28 -15.72 6.79 -3.14
C ASP A 28 -14.55 6.79 -4.14
N VAL A 29 -13.42 7.41 -3.80
CA VAL A 29 -12.24 7.48 -4.68
C VAL A 29 -11.14 6.47 -4.34
N ILE A 30 -11.26 5.74 -3.22
CA ILE A 30 -10.28 4.72 -2.81
C ILE A 30 -10.15 3.59 -3.84
N PRO A 31 -11.22 3.02 -4.43
CA PRO A 31 -11.07 1.97 -5.43
C PRO A 31 -10.19 2.41 -6.60
N GLY A 32 -10.38 3.64 -7.08
CA GLY A 32 -9.57 4.22 -8.14
C GLY A 32 -8.12 4.50 -7.71
N TYR A 33 -7.90 4.87 -6.44
CA TYR A 33 -6.55 5.01 -5.89
C TYR A 33 -5.81 3.68 -5.84
N ILE A 34 -6.44 2.63 -5.29
CA ILE A 34 -5.85 1.30 -5.14
C ILE A 34 -5.60 0.64 -6.50
N GLY A 35 -6.51 0.78 -7.47
CA GLY A 35 -6.27 0.30 -8.84
C GLY A 35 -5.04 0.94 -9.52
N ARG A 36 -4.69 2.19 -9.18
CA ARG A 36 -3.43 2.80 -9.64
C ARG A 36 -2.20 2.22 -8.96
N ARG A 37 -2.31 1.72 -7.72
CA ARG A 37 -1.20 1.08 -7.01
C ARG A 37 -0.81 -0.23 -7.69
N ASP A 38 -1.78 -1.01 -8.19
CA ASP A 38 -1.51 -2.21 -9.00
C ASP A 38 -0.69 -1.88 -10.26
N GLN A 39 -1.03 -0.79 -10.95
CA GLN A 39 -0.29 -0.33 -12.13
C GLN A 39 1.14 0.09 -11.78
N ASP A 40 1.33 0.75 -10.63
CA ASP A 40 2.64 1.17 -10.17
C ASP A 40 3.51 -0.03 -9.75
N ILE A 41 2.92 -1.07 -9.14
CA ILE A 41 3.60 -2.34 -8.85
C ILE A 41 4.12 -3.00 -10.13
N GLN A 42 3.29 -3.10 -11.17
CA GLN A 42 3.70 -3.69 -12.44
C GLN A 42 4.85 -2.89 -13.09
N GLN A 43 4.78 -1.56 -13.07
CA GLN A 43 5.84 -0.70 -13.58
C GLN A 43 7.14 -0.85 -12.77
N LEU A 44 7.06 -1.01 -11.44
CA LEU A 44 8.22 -1.26 -10.59
C LEU A 44 8.92 -2.58 -10.93
N LYS A 45 8.14 -3.66 -11.19
CA LYS A 45 8.67 -4.96 -11.61
C LYS A 45 9.43 -4.86 -12.93
N ILE A 46 8.83 -4.21 -13.92
CA ILE A 46 9.47 -3.98 -15.23
C ILE A 46 10.76 -3.14 -15.07
N ALA A 47 10.70 -2.05 -14.30
CA ALA A 47 11.84 -1.16 -14.09
C ALA A 47 13.00 -1.89 -13.40
N ILE A 48 12.73 -2.68 -12.36
CA ILE A 48 13.80 -3.36 -11.60
C ILE A 48 14.41 -4.53 -12.36
N GLU A 49 13.66 -5.21 -13.22
CA GLU A 49 14.20 -6.20 -14.16
C GLU A 49 15.23 -5.56 -15.09
N ALA A 50 14.93 -4.37 -15.61
CA ALA A 50 15.82 -3.57 -16.46
C ALA A 50 16.90 -2.78 -15.69
N CYS A 51 16.97 -2.89 -14.36
CA CYS A 51 17.82 -2.07 -13.49
C CYS A 51 17.63 -0.54 -13.69
N ASP A 52 16.43 -0.11 -14.10
CA ASP A 52 16.08 1.30 -14.26
C ASP A 52 15.69 1.92 -12.90
N PHE A 53 16.70 2.21 -12.09
CA PHE A 53 16.52 2.84 -10.78
C PHE A 53 15.96 4.27 -10.88
N THR A 54 16.13 4.95 -12.01
CA THR A 54 15.52 6.26 -12.24
C THR A 54 14.00 6.16 -12.29
N SER A 55 13.46 5.17 -13.01
CA SER A 55 12.03 4.91 -13.04
C SER A 55 11.49 4.42 -11.69
N VAL A 56 12.25 3.58 -10.97
CA VAL A 56 11.90 3.19 -9.58
C VAL A 56 11.75 4.43 -8.69
N GLY A 57 12.72 5.36 -8.72
CA GLY A 57 12.68 6.59 -7.94
C GLY A 57 11.48 7.49 -8.28
N LYS A 58 11.10 7.60 -9.56
CA LYS A 58 9.92 8.36 -9.99
C LYS A 58 8.61 7.77 -9.45
N ILE A 59 8.48 6.45 -9.45
CA ILE A 59 7.30 5.76 -8.90
C ILE A 59 7.27 5.89 -7.38
N ALA A 60 8.43 5.69 -6.73
CA ALA A 60 8.60 5.83 -5.29
C ALA A 60 8.20 7.23 -4.79
N HIS A 61 8.63 8.28 -5.50
CA HIS A 61 8.26 9.66 -5.19
C HIS A 61 6.74 9.89 -5.23
N LYS A 62 6.05 9.37 -6.26
CA LYS A 62 4.60 9.46 -6.37
C LYS A 62 3.89 8.72 -5.23
N LEU A 63 4.33 7.49 -4.91
CA LEU A 63 3.75 6.68 -3.85
C LEU A 63 3.91 7.36 -2.48
N LYS A 64 5.12 7.85 -2.17
CA LYS A 64 5.42 8.63 -0.97
C LYS A 64 4.50 9.85 -0.85
N GLY A 65 4.29 10.56 -1.95
CA GLY A 65 3.48 11.80 -1.94
C GLY A 65 1.99 11.60 -1.74
N ASN A 66 1.45 10.41 -2.06
CA ASN A 66 -0.01 10.21 -2.13
C ASN A 66 -0.56 9.18 -1.13
N GLY A 67 0.24 8.38 -0.44
CA GLY A 67 -0.25 7.41 0.56
C GLY A 67 -0.96 8.09 1.72
N ALA A 68 -0.29 9.04 2.38
CA ALA A 68 -0.80 9.73 3.57
C ALA A 68 -2.07 10.55 3.28
N SER A 69 -2.18 11.14 2.08
CA SER A 69 -3.38 11.90 1.67
C SER A 69 -4.65 11.05 1.61
N TYR A 70 -4.52 9.73 1.51
CA TYR A 70 -5.63 8.77 1.51
C TYR A 70 -5.75 8.00 2.83
N GLY A 71 -4.91 8.29 3.83
CA GLY A 71 -4.91 7.59 5.12
C GLY A 71 -4.08 6.29 5.15
N PHE A 72 -3.19 6.09 4.16
CA PHE A 72 -2.33 4.92 4.03
C PHE A 72 -0.86 5.28 4.34
N ASP A 73 -0.56 5.52 5.61
CA ASP A 73 0.78 5.93 6.07
C ASP A 73 1.85 4.88 5.71
N HIS A 74 1.52 3.59 5.77
CA HIS A 74 2.48 2.53 5.43
C HIS A 74 2.86 2.54 3.94
N LEU A 75 1.93 2.88 3.03
CA LEU A 75 2.28 3.10 1.62
C LEU A 75 3.25 4.25 1.44
N THR A 76 3.14 5.30 2.25
CA THR A 76 4.08 6.43 2.25
C THR A 76 5.48 6.00 2.69
N GLU A 77 5.56 5.17 3.73
CA GLU A 77 6.81 4.59 4.24
C GLU A 77 7.49 3.70 3.21
N ILE A 78 6.74 2.80 2.56
CA ILE A 78 7.22 1.97 1.45
C ILE A 78 7.78 2.85 0.33
N GLY A 79 7.06 3.90 -0.06
CA GLY A 79 7.52 4.87 -1.05
C GLY A 79 8.85 5.53 -0.68
N GLN A 80 9.02 5.93 0.58
CA GLN A 80 10.30 6.50 1.06
C GLN A 80 11.43 5.46 1.01
N ARG A 81 11.18 4.23 1.43
CA ARG A 81 12.18 3.15 1.41
C ARG A 81 12.56 2.75 -0.02
N LEU A 82 11.61 2.73 -0.96
CA LEU A 82 11.86 2.51 -2.39
C LEU A 82 12.74 3.60 -2.98
N MET A 83 12.49 4.86 -2.59
CA MET A 83 13.30 5.99 -3.06
C MET A 83 14.75 5.83 -2.59
N ASN A 84 14.97 5.56 -1.31
CA ASN A 84 16.32 5.32 -0.77
C ASN A 84 17.01 4.11 -1.45
N ALA A 85 16.27 3.02 -1.68
CA ALA A 85 16.80 1.85 -2.36
C ALA A 85 17.16 2.15 -3.84
N SER A 86 16.41 3.04 -4.51
CA SER A 86 16.73 3.49 -5.86
C SER A 86 17.96 4.38 -5.92
N GLU A 87 18.14 5.28 -4.95
CA GLU A 87 19.32 6.16 -4.86
C GLU A 87 20.61 5.39 -4.57
N THR A 88 20.51 4.25 -3.89
CA THR A 88 21.63 3.37 -3.56
C THR A 88 21.76 2.17 -4.53
N GLU A 89 20.94 2.13 -5.58
CA GLU A 89 20.89 1.05 -6.57
C GLU A 89 20.76 -0.37 -5.95
N ASN A 90 20.10 -0.47 -4.79
CA ASN A 90 19.97 -1.72 -4.07
C ASN A 90 18.82 -2.56 -4.63
N LYS A 91 19.13 -3.35 -5.67
CA LYS A 91 18.16 -4.19 -6.37
C LYS A 91 17.39 -5.15 -5.45
N LEU A 92 18.06 -5.78 -4.49
CA LEU A 92 17.42 -6.71 -3.56
C LEU A 92 16.42 -5.99 -2.66
N ALA A 93 16.79 -4.81 -2.13
CA ALA A 93 15.88 -4.00 -1.33
C ALA A 93 14.65 -3.55 -2.13
N VAL A 94 14.82 -3.15 -3.40
CA VAL A 94 13.69 -2.81 -4.27
C VAL A 94 12.75 -4.00 -4.46
N ILE A 95 13.28 -5.20 -4.72
CA ILE A 95 12.46 -6.41 -4.90
C ILE A 95 11.66 -6.73 -3.63
N GLN A 96 12.29 -6.67 -2.46
CA GLN A 96 11.61 -6.91 -1.18
C GLN A 96 10.52 -5.88 -0.91
N LEU A 97 10.78 -4.61 -1.23
CA LEU A 97 9.82 -3.53 -1.06
C LEU A 97 8.64 -3.63 -2.04
N ILE A 98 8.86 -4.14 -3.25
CA ILE A 98 7.76 -4.44 -4.19
C ILE A 98 6.85 -5.52 -3.62
N GLN A 99 7.41 -6.58 -3.02
CA GLN A 99 6.61 -7.63 -2.37
C GLN A 99 5.78 -7.07 -1.20
N GLU A 100 6.41 -6.28 -0.34
CA GLU A 100 5.70 -5.61 0.77
C GLU A 100 4.60 -4.66 0.25
N PHE A 101 4.84 -3.96 -0.86
CA PHE A 101 3.84 -3.10 -1.49
C PHE A 101 2.65 -3.91 -2.02
N GLU A 102 2.90 -5.05 -2.65
CA GLU A 102 1.86 -5.97 -3.13
C GLU A 102 0.99 -6.48 -1.98
N GLU A 103 1.62 -6.93 -0.89
CA GLU A 103 0.93 -7.42 0.31
C GLU A 103 0.09 -6.31 0.95
N GLU A 104 0.60 -5.09 1.05
CA GLU A 104 -0.17 -3.98 1.64
C GLU A 104 -1.35 -3.57 0.75
N VAL A 105 -1.20 -3.58 -0.58
CA VAL A 105 -2.30 -3.30 -1.51
C VAL A 105 -3.39 -4.36 -1.39
N GLU A 106 -3.02 -5.64 -1.30
CA GLU A 106 -3.98 -6.73 -1.11
C GLU A 106 -4.68 -6.64 0.25
N ASN A 107 -3.93 -6.32 1.31
CA ASN A 107 -4.51 -6.06 2.62
C ASN A 107 -5.52 -4.90 2.59
N ILE A 108 -5.23 -3.81 1.86
CA ILE A 108 -6.19 -2.71 1.73
C ILE A 108 -7.45 -3.18 0.97
N LYS A 109 -7.30 -3.94 -0.12
CA LYS A 109 -8.44 -4.49 -0.87
C LYS A 109 -9.34 -5.34 0.02
N ILE A 110 -8.77 -6.26 0.81
CA ILE A 110 -9.54 -7.17 1.67
C ILE A 110 -10.30 -6.42 2.78
N ASN A 111 -9.71 -5.35 3.32
CA ASN A 111 -10.21 -4.73 4.55
C ASN A 111 -11.02 -3.45 4.32
N ILE A 112 -10.87 -2.80 3.17
CA ILE A 112 -11.46 -1.47 2.88
C ILE A 112 -12.41 -1.50 1.69
N LEU A 113 -12.20 -2.37 0.70
CA LEU A 113 -13.01 -2.46 -0.53
C LEU A 113 -14.03 -3.60 -0.45
#